data_AF-A0A2G5VPZ8-F1
#
_entry.id   AF-A0A2G5VPZ8-F1
#
_cell.length_a   1.000
_cell.length_b   1.000
_cell.length_c   1.000
_cell.angle_alpha   90.00
_cell.angle_beta   90.00
_cell.angle_gamma   90.00
#
_symmetry.space_group_name_H-M   'P 1'
#
loop_
_entity.id
_entity.type
_entity.pdbx_description
1 polymer ?
#
loop_
_entity_poly.entity_id
_entity_poly.type
_entity_poly.pdbx_seq_one_letter_code
_entity_poly.pdbx_strand_id
1 'polypeptide(L)'
;MAAYFDDMKVFITEVNFLTNVIMPTSNLMKHMQDCMKHPNRAALENFQAAYESKKPLSIAYDMLSLLEHKKTNPLKMAMETDPLKTTVTFDEWHNKIGAALGQFYFLELFASGLLKEEDEKQMFDSQMLTERSEELYRCMEGWKNEYKEESTYWPFLQKLLQDEISTSPEQDPKHKADQLRDKLSTILTNNSFYILIKPGKQRFLDRFSVADKTRNQYFFLDGKGKYQVFLWRRFPDIQHDEMNFNELAHIFDYMRANYLYFGFLLRSEDIEKFINQFPPVGFAISTCQGNNEERVVNCAKQFVLKQSYENVSQDFFVGML
;
A
#
# COMPACT_ATOMS: atom_id res chain seq x y z
N MET A 1 11.80 13.15 -24.22
CA MET A 1 13.22 13.13 -23.79
C MET A 1 13.36 12.96 -22.28
N ALA A 2 12.68 13.73 -21.43
CA ALA A 2 12.75 13.56 -19.97
C ALA A 2 12.44 12.13 -19.47
N ALA A 3 11.36 11.50 -19.96
CA ALA A 3 11.00 10.12 -19.59
C ALA A 3 12.12 9.10 -19.86
N TYR A 4 12.76 9.14 -21.04
CA TYR A 4 13.92 8.27 -21.35
C TYR A 4 15.09 8.48 -20.38
N PHE A 5 15.35 9.72 -19.95
CA PHE A 5 16.39 10.01 -18.97
C PHE A 5 16.03 9.51 -17.57
N ASP A 6 14.75 9.54 -17.20
CA ASP A 6 14.29 9.03 -15.91
C ASP A 6 14.31 7.49 -15.89
N ASP A 7 13.91 6.83 -16.99
CA ASP A 7 14.04 5.38 -17.17
C ASP A 7 15.52 4.93 -17.07
N MET A 8 16.44 5.69 -17.68
CA MET A 8 17.88 5.41 -17.55
C MET A 8 18.38 5.53 -16.12
N LYS A 9 17.90 6.51 -15.33
CA LYS A 9 18.29 6.64 -13.91
C LYS A 9 17.77 5.49 -13.08
N VAL A 10 16.52 5.06 -13.30
CA VAL A 10 15.93 3.89 -12.62
C VAL A 10 16.79 2.66 -12.90
N PHE A 11 17.11 2.42 -14.17
CA PHE A 11 17.96 1.29 -14.57
C PHE A 11 19.35 1.34 -13.91
N ILE A 12 20.02 2.50 -13.93
CA ILE A 12 21.34 2.66 -13.27
C ILE A 12 21.25 2.38 -11.77
N THR A 13 20.20 2.85 -11.11
CA THR A 13 19.98 2.62 -9.68
C THR A 13 19.75 1.15 -9.37
N GLU A 14 18.95 0.45 -10.17
CA GLU A 14 18.75 -1.00 -10.04
C GLU A 14 20.06 -1.77 -10.27
N VAL A 15 20.86 -1.38 -11.27
CA VAL A 15 22.17 -1.98 -11.55
C VAL A 15 23.14 -1.76 -10.39
N ASN A 16 23.15 -0.58 -9.78
CA ASN A 16 23.99 -0.30 -8.61
C ASN A 16 23.58 -1.15 -7.41
N PHE A 17 22.27 -1.29 -7.16
CA PHE A 17 21.78 -2.17 -6.10
C PHE A 17 22.14 -3.64 -6.38
N LEU A 18 21.98 -4.10 -7.62
CA LEU A 18 22.37 -5.45 -8.05
C LEU A 18 23.87 -5.70 -7.83
N THR A 19 24.72 -4.77 -8.27
CA THR A 19 26.18 -4.95 -8.31
C THR A 19 26.80 -4.81 -6.93
N ASN A 20 26.33 -3.88 -6.10
CA ASN A 20 26.95 -3.57 -4.82
C ASN A 20 26.32 -4.34 -3.65
N VAL A 21 25.09 -4.84 -3.81
CA VAL A 21 24.36 -5.54 -2.75
C VAL A 21 24.14 -6.99 -3.13
N ILE A 22 23.34 -7.25 -4.16
CA ILE A 22 22.87 -8.60 -4.47
C ILE A 22 23.99 -9.54 -4.90
N MET A 23 24.89 -9.09 -5.78
CA MET A 23 25.98 -9.91 -6.29
C MET A 23 26.99 -10.32 -5.21
N PRO A 24 27.53 -9.39 -4.37
CA PRO A 24 28.40 -9.75 -3.26
C PRO A 24 27.74 -10.72 -2.29
N THR A 25 26.48 -10.48 -1.92
CA THR A 25 25.72 -11.37 -1.03
C THR A 25 25.52 -12.74 -1.65
N SER A 26 25.15 -12.82 -2.92
CA SER A 26 25.01 -14.08 -3.64
C SER A 26 26.33 -14.87 -3.67
N ASN A 27 27.46 -14.18 -3.86
CA ASN A 27 28.77 -14.81 -3.84
C ASN A 27 29.09 -15.43 -2.48
N LEU A 28 28.89 -14.68 -1.39
CA LEU A 28 29.07 -15.20 -0.03
C LEU A 28 28.13 -16.38 0.26
N MET A 29 26.86 -16.27 -0.13
CA MET A 29 25.87 -17.33 0.06
C MET A 29 26.27 -18.61 -0.68
N LYS A 30 26.86 -18.50 -1.88
CA LYS A 30 27.36 -19.67 -2.63
C LYS A 30 28.51 -20.37 -1.90
N HIS A 31 29.48 -19.61 -1.40
CA HIS A 31 30.59 -20.18 -0.64
C HIS A 31 30.12 -20.80 0.69
N MET A 32 29.19 -20.16 1.39
CA MET A 32 28.54 -20.72 2.58
C MET A 32 27.82 -22.04 2.26
N GLN A 33 27.07 -22.09 1.15
CA GLN A 33 26.41 -23.32 0.70
C GLN A 33 27.41 -24.43 0.34
N ASP A 34 28.58 -24.07 -0.20
CA ASP A 34 29.65 -25.02 -0.47
C ASP A 34 30.20 -25.63 0.82
N CYS A 35 30.45 -24.81 1.86
CA CYS A 35 30.82 -25.31 3.20
C CYS A 35 29.80 -26.29 3.78
N MET A 36 28.50 -25.99 3.62
CA MET A 36 27.42 -26.87 4.11
C MET A 36 27.32 -28.19 3.34
N LYS A 37 27.53 -28.17 2.01
CA LYS A 37 27.44 -29.37 1.15
C LYS A 37 28.70 -30.22 1.23
N HIS A 38 29.85 -29.57 1.36
CA HIS A 38 31.17 -30.18 1.30
C HIS A 38 32.03 -29.62 2.45
N PRO A 39 31.83 -30.10 3.69
CA PRO A 39 32.54 -29.61 4.87
C PRO A 39 34.00 -30.07 4.89
N ASN A 40 34.81 -29.47 4.03
CA ASN A 40 36.22 -29.73 3.87
C ASN A 40 37.02 -28.42 3.99
N ARG A 41 38.34 -28.57 4.17
CA ARG A 41 39.25 -27.44 4.39
C ARG A 41 39.24 -26.43 3.24
N ALA A 42 39.17 -26.89 1.98
CA ALA A 42 39.18 -26.00 0.83
C ALA A 42 37.91 -25.14 0.76
N ALA A 43 36.74 -25.71 1.05
CA ALA A 43 35.49 -24.97 1.12
C ALA A 43 35.54 -23.89 2.22
N LEU A 44 36.08 -24.24 3.39
CA LEU A 44 36.27 -23.30 4.50
C LEU A 44 37.19 -22.14 4.14
N GLU A 45 38.37 -22.43 3.57
CA GLU A 45 39.35 -21.42 3.14
C GLU A 45 38.75 -20.49 2.06
N ASN A 46 37.99 -21.03 1.11
CA ASN A 46 37.31 -20.24 0.09
C ASN A 46 36.24 -19.31 0.69
N PHE A 47 35.43 -19.81 1.63
CA PHE A 47 34.43 -18.99 2.30
C PHE A 47 35.06 -17.89 3.15
N GLN A 48 36.11 -18.22 3.92
CA GLN A 48 36.84 -17.25 4.72
C GLN A 48 37.42 -16.13 3.85
N ALA A 49 38.08 -16.48 2.74
CA ALA A 49 38.64 -15.48 1.82
C ALA A 49 37.55 -14.57 1.22
N ALA A 50 36.41 -15.12 0.83
CA ALA A 50 35.29 -14.33 0.33
C ALA A 50 34.68 -13.41 1.41
N TYR A 51 34.51 -13.93 2.63
CA TYR A 51 33.96 -13.18 3.77
C TYR A 51 34.88 -12.03 4.20
N GLU A 52 36.19 -12.27 4.30
CA GLU A 52 37.18 -11.24 4.63
C GLU A 52 37.29 -10.18 3.54
N SER A 53 37.15 -10.56 2.26
CA SER A 53 37.17 -9.61 1.15
C SER A 53 35.98 -8.65 1.18
N LYS A 54 34.79 -9.12 1.57
CA LYS A 54 33.58 -8.31 1.57
C LYS A 54 32.59 -8.81 2.63
N LYS A 55 32.73 -8.33 3.85
CA LYS A 55 31.85 -8.71 4.96
C LYS A 55 30.39 -8.28 4.76
N PRO A 56 29.40 -9.01 5.32
CA PRO A 56 27.99 -8.60 5.32
C PRO A 56 27.75 -7.18 5.83
N LEU A 57 28.45 -6.78 6.90
CA LEU A 57 28.38 -5.40 7.42
C LEU A 57 28.81 -4.35 6.39
N SER A 58 29.87 -4.62 5.61
CA SER A 58 30.30 -3.69 4.55
C SER A 58 29.24 -3.59 3.43
N ILE A 59 28.62 -4.71 3.06
CA ILE A 59 27.54 -4.73 2.06
C ILE A 59 26.32 -3.94 2.58
N ALA A 60 26.01 -4.05 3.87
CA ALA A 60 24.94 -3.28 4.50
C ALA A 60 25.20 -1.78 4.42
N TYR A 61 26.44 -1.32 4.66
CA TYR A 61 26.80 0.09 4.51
C TYR A 61 26.67 0.58 3.06
N ASP A 62 27.07 -0.22 2.07
CA ASP A 62 26.87 0.13 0.66
C ASP A 62 25.38 0.27 0.33
N MET A 63 24.56 -0.67 0.83
CA MET A 63 23.11 -0.62 0.66
C MET A 63 22.50 0.63 1.31
N LEU A 64 22.90 0.96 2.54
CA LEU A 64 22.45 2.18 3.22
C LEU A 64 22.82 3.44 2.44
N SER A 65 24.05 3.53 1.93
CA SER A 65 24.51 4.66 1.14
C SER A 65 23.67 4.83 -0.14
N LEU A 66 23.31 3.73 -0.80
CA LEU A 66 22.39 3.78 -1.94
C LEU A 66 21.00 4.30 -1.53
N LEU A 67 20.49 3.87 -0.37
CA LEU A 67 19.15 4.22 0.12
C LEU A 67 19.06 5.64 0.71
N GLU A 68 20.17 6.26 1.09
CA GLU A 68 20.21 7.59 1.70
C GLU A 68 19.74 8.69 0.74
N HIS A 69 20.20 8.65 -0.52
CA HIS A 69 19.89 9.68 -1.50
C HIS A 69 18.74 9.29 -2.42
N LYS A 70 17.81 10.23 -2.61
CA LYS A 70 16.59 10.02 -3.42
C LYS A 70 16.86 9.45 -4.82
N LYS A 71 17.95 9.88 -5.49
CA LYS A 71 18.30 9.47 -6.86
C LYS A 71 18.97 8.10 -6.95
N THR A 72 19.48 7.57 -5.84
CA THR A 72 20.14 6.25 -5.75
C THR A 72 19.30 5.25 -4.96
N ASN A 73 18.20 5.70 -4.36
CA ASN A 73 17.29 4.88 -3.58
C ASN A 73 16.28 4.20 -4.53
N PRO A 74 16.40 2.88 -4.78
CA PRO A 74 15.52 2.20 -5.72
C PRO A 74 14.05 2.21 -5.29
N LEU A 75 13.76 2.16 -3.98
CA LEU A 75 12.39 2.25 -3.46
C LEU A 75 11.78 3.61 -3.83
N LYS A 76 12.48 4.71 -3.54
CA LYS A 76 11.98 6.05 -3.85
C LYS A 76 11.82 6.27 -5.35
N MET A 77 12.77 5.78 -6.15
CA MET A 77 12.70 5.87 -7.61
C MET A 77 11.51 5.10 -8.18
N ALA A 78 11.26 3.87 -7.70
CA ALA A 78 10.10 3.08 -8.12
C ALA A 78 8.78 3.72 -7.67
N MET A 79 8.75 4.27 -6.45
CA MET A 79 7.60 5.04 -6.00
C MET A 79 7.40 6.29 -6.84
N GLU A 80 8.43 6.98 -7.32
CA GLU A 80 8.30 8.13 -8.22
C GLU A 80 7.70 7.76 -9.57
N THR A 81 8.11 6.63 -10.15
CA THR A 81 7.59 6.15 -11.43
C THR A 81 6.19 5.57 -11.35
N ASP A 82 5.78 5.06 -10.18
CA ASP A 82 4.40 4.64 -9.92
C ASP A 82 3.48 5.87 -9.84
N PRO A 83 2.57 6.09 -10.81
CA PRO A 83 1.70 7.25 -10.80
C PRO A 83 0.68 7.24 -9.66
N LEU A 84 0.34 6.04 -9.15
CA LEU A 84 -0.66 5.85 -8.10
C LEU A 84 -0.05 5.66 -6.71
N LYS A 85 1.29 5.57 -6.61
CA LYS A 85 2.00 5.35 -5.33
C LYS A 85 1.41 4.14 -4.61
N THR A 86 1.42 2.97 -5.25
CA THR A 86 0.73 1.80 -4.71
C THR A 86 1.51 1.14 -3.56
N THR A 87 0.76 0.52 -2.65
CA THR A 87 1.28 -0.35 -1.59
C THR A 87 2.05 -1.51 -2.18
N VAL A 88 1.64 -2.02 -3.35
CA VAL A 88 2.33 -3.11 -4.07
C VAL A 88 3.77 -2.70 -4.42
N THR A 89 3.95 -1.54 -5.05
CA THR A 89 5.29 -1.02 -5.40
C THR A 89 6.17 -0.80 -4.18
N PHE A 90 5.60 -0.22 -3.11
CA PHE A 90 6.32 0.02 -1.86
C PHE A 90 6.76 -1.30 -1.21
N ASP A 91 5.81 -2.22 -1.02
CA ASP A 91 6.04 -3.48 -0.33
C ASP A 91 6.99 -4.38 -1.12
N GLU A 92 6.99 -4.33 -2.46
CA GLU A 92 7.96 -5.06 -3.28
C GLU A 92 9.41 -4.68 -2.92
N TRP A 93 9.70 -3.38 -2.87
CA TRP A 93 11.05 -2.90 -2.54
C TRP A 93 11.39 -3.07 -1.07
N HIS A 94 10.43 -2.80 -0.17
CA HIS A 94 10.58 -3.09 1.25
C HIS A 94 10.97 -4.56 1.49
N ASN A 95 10.28 -5.49 0.82
CA ASN A 95 10.55 -6.92 0.96
C ASN A 95 11.89 -7.33 0.35
N LYS A 96 12.29 -6.76 -0.81
CA LYS A 96 13.61 -7.00 -1.41
C LYS A 96 14.75 -6.54 -0.49
N ILE A 97 14.63 -5.36 0.11
CA ILE A 97 15.61 -4.82 1.07
C ILE A 97 15.65 -5.68 2.34
N GLY A 98 14.48 -6.02 2.90
CA GLY A 98 14.38 -6.89 4.07
C GLY A 98 14.96 -8.28 3.84
N ALA A 99 14.74 -8.86 2.65
CA ALA A 99 15.32 -10.14 2.28
C ALA A 99 16.86 -10.07 2.18
N ALA A 100 17.42 -8.99 1.62
CA ALA A 100 18.86 -8.77 1.58
C ALA A 100 19.45 -8.68 3.00
N LEU A 101 18.84 -7.88 3.89
CA LEU A 101 19.23 -7.82 5.30
C LEU A 101 19.20 -9.19 5.97
N GLY A 102 18.11 -9.96 5.78
CA GLY A 102 17.99 -11.31 6.31
C GLY A 102 19.13 -12.24 5.87
N GLN A 103 19.56 -12.13 4.61
CA GLN A 103 20.74 -12.86 4.12
C GLN A 103 22.04 -12.38 4.80
N PHE A 104 22.17 -11.09 5.10
CA PHE A 104 23.36 -10.58 5.81
C PHE A 104 23.45 -11.16 7.21
N TYR A 105 22.34 -11.19 7.95
CA TYR A 105 22.29 -11.83 9.27
C TYR A 105 22.64 -13.31 9.20
N PHE A 106 22.10 -14.03 8.22
CA PHE A 106 22.37 -15.44 8.08
C PHE A 106 23.85 -15.73 7.80
N LEU A 107 24.46 -14.94 6.91
CA LEU A 107 25.89 -15.01 6.61
C LEU A 107 26.75 -14.65 7.83
N GLU A 108 26.36 -13.61 8.56
CA GLU A 108 27.09 -13.17 9.74
C GLU A 108 27.02 -14.20 10.88
N LEU A 109 25.85 -14.80 11.09
CA LEU A 109 25.66 -15.88 12.06
C LEU A 109 26.50 -17.10 11.68
N PHE A 110 26.48 -17.49 10.41
CA PHE A 110 27.26 -18.63 9.92
C PHE A 110 28.77 -18.39 10.08
N ALA A 111 29.26 -17.21 9.68
CA ALA A 111 30.66 -16.84 9.84
C ALA A 111 31.06 -16.77 11.32
N SER A 112 30.21 -16.25 12.18
CA SER A 112 30.47 -16.17 13.62
C SER A 112 30.63 -17.55 14.26
N GLY A 113 29.81 -18.53 13.87
CA GLY A 113 29.94 -19.90 14.38
C GLY A 113 31.11 -20.70 13.80
N LEU A 114 31.61 -20.33 12.62
CA LEU A 114 32.60 -21.12 11.88
C LEU A 114 34.01 -20.54 11.91
N LEU A 115 34.14 -19.21 11.88
CA LEU A 115 35.41 -18.50 11.67
C LEU A 115 35.91 -17.75 12.92
N LYS A 116 35.02 -17.46 13.87
CA LYS A 116 35.34 -16.57 14.98
C LYS A 116 35.44 -17.37 16.32
N GLU A 117 36.54 -17.21 17.06
CA GLU A 117 36.78 -17.84 18.38
C GLU A 117 36.12 -17.06 19.54
N GLU A 118 35.50 -17.71 20.54
CA GLU A 118 34.58 -17.20 21.62
C GLU A 118 34.78 -15.83 22.36
N ASP A 119 35.46 -14.81 21.82
CA ASP A 119 35.69 -13.50 22.46
C ASP A 119 34.58 -12.47 22.15
N GLU A 120 34.19 -11.68 23.18
CA GLU A 120 33.14 -10.63 23.13
C GLU A 120 33.35 -9.56 22.04
N LYS A 121 34.59 -9.32 21.59
CA LYS A 121 34.90 -8.36 20.51
C LYS A 121 34.36 -8.79 19.14
N GLN A 122 33.86 -10.02 19.00
CA GLN A 122 33.44 -10.59 17.72
C GLN A 122 31.98 -10.37 17.35
N MET A 123 31.15 -9.98 18.33
CA MET A 123 29.75 -9.63 18.10
C MET A 123 29.56 -8.22 17.52
N PHE A 124 30.63 -7.44 17.38
CA PHE A 124 30.57 -6.07 16.87
C PHE A 124 29.88 -6.00 15.50
N ASP A 125 30.25 -6.89 14.57
CA ASP A 125 29.69 -6.88 13.21
C ASP A 125 28.16 -7.17 13.24
N SER A 126 27.73 -8.13 14.06
CA SER A 126 26.31 -8.47 14.27
C SER A 126 25.51 -7.37 14.96
N GLN A 127 26.09 -6.73 15.98
CA GLN A 127 25.46 -5.61 16.69
C GLN A 127 25.29 -4.40 15.77
N MET A 128 26.33 -4.05 15.02
CA MET A 128 26.26 -2.97 14.03
C MET A 128 25.25 -3.27 12.92
N LEU A 129 25.19 -4.52 12.43
CA LEU A 129 24.15 -4.92 11.48
C LEU A 129 22.74 -4.73 12.06
N THR A 130 22.56 -5.04 13.34
CA THR A 130 21.30 -4.83 14.08
C THR A 130 20.91 -3.37 14.12
N GLU A 131 21.77 -2.52 14.67
CA GLU A 131 21.54 -1.09 14.80
C GLU A 131 21.22 -0.44 13.44
N ARG A 132 22.01 -0.79 12.41
CA ARG A 132 21.83 -0.27 11.05
C ARG A 132 20.57 -0.75 10.37
N SER A 133 20.15 -1.99 10.62
CA SER A 133 18.88 -2.52 10.10
C SER A 133 17.70 -1.81 10.74
N GLU A 134 17.73 -1.60 12.05
CA GLU A 134 16.66 -0.89 12.76
C GLU A 134 16.52 0.56 12.27
N GLU A 135 17.64 1.26 12.10
CA GLU A 135 17.65 2.61 11.52
C GLU A 135 17.01 2.63 10.13
N LEU A 136 17.37 1.67 9.27
CA LEU A 136 16.79 1.56 7.94
C LEU A 136 15.28 1.29 7.96
N TYR A 137 14.81 0.38 8.81
CA TYR A 137 13.37 0.12 8.94
C TYR A 137 12.60 1.36 9.42
N ARG A 138 13.17 2.14 10.35
CA ARG A 138 12.58 3.42 10.75
C ARG A 138 12.51 4.41 9.59
N CYS A 139 13.56 4.52 8.78
CA CYS A 139 13.55 5.36 7.58
C CYS A 139 12.50 4.90 6.57
N MET A 140 12.39 3.61 6.30
CA MET A 140 11.38 3.06 5.38
C MET A 140 9.96 3.33 5.87
N GLU A 141 9.68 3.16 7.16
CA GLU A 141 8.37 3.50 7.72
C GLU A 141 8.10 5.01 7.66
N GLY A 142 9.12 5.85 7.86
CA GLY A 142 9.05 7.28 7.61
C GLY A 142 8.61 7.60 6.18
N TRP A 143 9.28 7.01 5.18
CA TRP A 143 8.91 7.18 3.77
C TRP A 143 7.51 6.65 3.47
N LYS A 144 7.11 5.52 4.08
CA LYS A 144 5.75 4.97 3.94
C LYS A 144 4.71 5.99 4.39
N ASN A 145 4.95 6.67 5.50
CA ASN A 145 4.05 7.68 6.03
C ASN A 145 4.05 8.97 5.21
N GLU A 146 5.21 9.42 4.71
CA GLU A 146 5.29 10.52 3.74
C GLU A 146 4.38 10.25 2.52
N TYR A 147 4.46 9.05 1.93
CA TYR A 147 3.62 8.69 0.79
C TYR A 147 2.12 8.61 1.12
N LYS A 148 1.75 8.23 2.33
CA LYS A 148 0.34 8.16 2.75
C LYS A 148 -0.31 9.54 2.83
N GLU A 149 0.46 10.56 3.20
CA GLU A 149 0.03 11.95 3.32
C GLU A 149 0.02 12.66 1.95
N GLU A 150 0.88 12.23 1.02
CA GLU A 150 0.92 12.78 -0.32
C GLU A 150 -0.36 12.52 -1.12
N SER A 151 -0.92 13.60 -1.68
CA SER A 151 -2.07 13.54 -2.59
C SER A 151 -1.69 13.53 -4.08
N THR A 152 -0.42 13.26 -4.39
CA THR A 152 0.14 13.32 -5.75
C THR A 152 -0.52 12.33 -6.71
N TYR A 153 -1.06 11.21 -6.19
CA TYR A 153 -1.78 10.19 -6.96
C TYR A 153 -3.10 10.68 -7.57
N TRP A 154 -3.75 11.69 -6.99
CA TRP A 154 -5.15 12.04 -7.29
C TRP A 154 -5.40 12.48 -8.74
N PRO A 155 -4.60 13.38 -9.35
CA PRO A 155 -4.79 13.75 -10.75
C PRO A 155 -4.56 12.58 -11.71
N PHE A 156 -3.60 11.70 -11.39
CA PHE A 156 -3.30 10.51 -12.21
C PHE A 156 -4.44 9.49 -12.11
N LEU A 157 -4.97 9.29 -10.92
CA LEU A 157 -6.11 8.41 -10.68
C LEU A 157 -7.32 8.83 -11.51
N GLN A 158 -7.68 10.11 -11.52
CA GLN A 158 -8.80 10.61 -12.31
C GLN A 158 -8.65 10.26 -13.80
N LYS A 159 -7.48 10.56 -14.37
CA LYS A 159 -7.19 10.28 -15.79
C LYS A 159 -7.27 8.79 -16.09
N LEU A 160 -6.62 7.97 -15.27
CA LEU A 160 -6.53 6.53 -15.46
C LEU A 160 -7.90 5.84 -15.30
N LEU A 161 -8.72 6.27 -14.35
CA LEU A 161 -10.09 5.76 -14.22
C LEU A 161 -11.00 6.22 -15.37
N GLN A 162 -10.86 7.47 -15.84
CA GLN A 162 -11.61 7.97 -17.00
C GLN A 162 -11.32 7.14 -18.26
N ASP A 163 -10.04 6.86 -18.54
CA ASP A 163 -9.62 6.05 -19.68
C ASP A 163 -10.16 4.61 -19.56
N GLU A 164 -10.08 4.02 -18.37
CA GLU A 164 -10.57 2.66 -18.11
C GLU A 164 -12.08 2.53 -18.28
N ILE A 165 -12.88 3.43 -17.69
CA ILE A 165 -14.34 3.38 -17.80
C ILE A 165 -14.78 3.66 -19.26
N SER A 166 -14.06 4.52 -19.98
CA SER A 166 -14.35 4.84 -21.38
C SER A 166 -14.08 3.68 -22.35
N THR A 167 -13.14 2.79 -22.00
CA THR A 167 -12.68 1.69 -22.86
C THR A 167 -13.24 0.33 -22.44
N SER A 168 -13.58 0.16 -21.16
CA SER A 168 -14.13 -1.08 -20.61
C SER A 168 -15.43 -1.49 -21.33
N PRO A 169 -15.65 -2.80 -21.57
CA PRO A 169 -16.94 -3.30 -22.00
C PRO A 169 -18.02 -2.96 -20.97
N GLU A 170 -19.28 -2.96 -21.41
CA GLU A 170 -20.42 -2.84 -20.50
C GLU A 170 -20.47 -4.11 -19.63
N GLN A 171 -20.28 -3.95 -18.33
CA GLN A 171 -20.36 -4.93 -17.27
C GLN A 171 -21.53 -4.63 -16.30
N ASP A 172 -21.83 -5.56 -15.42
CA ASP A 172 -22.69 -5.28 -14.29
C ASP A 172 -22.11 -4.13 -13.42
N PRO A 173 -22.90 -3.08 -13.05
CA PRO A 173 -22.44 -1.99 -12.18
C PRO A 173 -21.76 -2.45 -10.90
N LYS A 174 -22.19 -3.57 -10.31
CA LYS A 174 -21.57 -4.12 -9.12
C LYS A 174 -20.18 -4.67 -9.41
N HIS A 175 -20.03 -5.46 -10.47
CA HIS A 175 -18.72 -5.94 -10.88
C HIS A 175 -17.75 -4.78 -11.20
N LYS A 176 -18.26 -3.68 -11.80
CA LYS A 176 -17.45 -2.49 -12.02
C LYS A 176 -17.05 -1.81 -10.71
N ALA A 177 -17.95 -1.75 -9.73
CA ALA A 177 -17.66 -1.18 -8.42
C ALA A 177 -16.61 -1.98 -7.65
N ASP A 178 -16.69 -3.30 -7.70
CA ASP A 178 -15.69 -4.19 -7.11
C ASP A 178 -14.30 -3.97 -7.73
N GLN A 179 -14.19 -3.86 -9.07
CA GLN A 179 -12.92 -3.57 -9.75
C GLN A 179 -12.34 -2.21 -9.32
N LEU A 180 -13.18 -1.17 -9.24
CA LEU A 180 -12.74 0.16 -8.81
C LEU A 180 -12.28 0.14 -7.35
N ARG A 181 -13.01 -0.56 -6.46
CA ARG A 181 -12.59 -0.76 -5.07
C ARG A 181 -11.23 -1.41 -5.01
N ASP A 182 -11.04 -2.53 -5.70
CA ASP A 182 -9.80 -3.29 -5.64
C ASP A 182 -8.62 -2.43 -6.09
N LYS A 183 -8.80 -1.64 -7.15
CA LYS A 183 -7.78 -0.70 -7.63
C LYS A 183 -7.49 0.45 -6.66
N LEU A 184 -8.52 1.03 -6.05
CA LEU A 184 -8.33 2.11 -5.07
C LEU A 184 -7.67 1.59 -3.78
N SER A 185 -7.93 0.33 -3.41
CA SER A 185 -7.34 -0.32 -2.25
C SER A 185 -5.83 -0.54 -2.37
N THR A 186 -5.28 -0.52 -3.60
CA THR A 186 -3.83 -0.62 -3.79
C THR A 186 -3.09 0.69 -3.53
N ILE A 187 -3.78 1.83 -3.49
CA ILE A 187 -3.13 3.15 -3.32
C ILE A 187 -2.62 3.25 -1.87
N LEU A 188 -1.34 3.60 -1.70
CA LEU A 188 -0.76 3.82 -0.38
C LEU A 188 -1.20 5.19 0.15
N THR A 189 -2.35 5.24 0.81
CA THR A 189 -2.92 6.48 1.34
C THR A 189 -3.71 6.24 2.62
N ASN A 190 -3.84 7.28 3.44
CA ASN A 190 -4.77 7.28 4.58
C ASN A 190 -6.19 7.73 4.18
N ASN A 191 -6.42 8.02 2.90
CA ASN A 191 -7.72 8.50 2.44
C ASN A 191 -8.74 7.36 2.36
N SER A 192 -9.98 7.67 2.74
CA SER A 192 -11.13 6.81 2.48
C SER A 192 -11.78 7.18 1.16
N PHE A 193 -12.35 6.20 0.46
CA PHE A 193 -12.98 6.42 -0.85
C PHE A 193 -14.45 5.99 -0.85
N TYR A 194 -15.28 6.81 -1.50
CA TYR A 194 -16.70 6.58 -1.69
C TYR A 194 -17.00 6.50 -3.18
N ILE A 195 -17.59 5.38 -3.61
CA ILE A 195 -17.84 5.08 -5.02
C ILE A 195 -19.35 4.95 -5.24
N LEU A 196 -19.88 5.76 -6.16
CA LEU A 196 -21.24 5.62 -6.67
C LEU A 196 -21.18 5.32 -8.16
N ILE A 197 -21.81 4.21 -8.58
CA ILE A 197 -21.88 3.82 -9.99
C ILE A 197 -23.34 3.75 -10.44
N LYS A 198 -23.59 4.39 -11.58
CA LYS A 198 -24.90 4.39 -12.24
C LYS A 198 -24.78 3.97 -13.70
N PRO A 199 -25.76 3.24 -14.26
CA PRO A 199 -25.86 3.04 -15.72
C PRO A 199 -26.03 4.37 -16.47
N GLY A 200 -25.34 4.54 -17.59
CA GLY A 200 -25.21 5.84 -18.29
C GLY A 200 -26.43 6.31 -19.08
N LYS A 201 -27.56 5.60 -19.00
CA LYS A 201 -28.83 6.00 -19.63
C LYS A 201 -29.49 7.23 -18.99
N GLN A 202 -28.97 7.72 -17.86
CA GLN A 202 -29.44 8.93 -17.17
C GLN A 202 -28.24 9.68 -16.59
N ARG A 203 -28.13 10.99 -16.87
CA ARG A 203 -27.08 11.83 -16.27
C ARG A 203 -27.24 11.92 -14.74
N PHE A 204 -26.14 11.86 -13.99
CA PHE A 204 -26.02 12.50 -12.69
C PHE A 204 -26.36 13.97 -12.93
N LEU A 205 -27.48 14.41 -12.34
CA LEU A 205 -28.07 15.72 -12.56
C LEU A 205 -27.03 16.84 -12.68
N ASP A 206 -27.30 17.81 -13.56
CA ASP A 206 -26.53 19.04 -13.80
C ASP A 206 -26.45 19.99 -12.55
N ARG A 207 -26.64 19.48 -11.32
CA ARG A 207 -26.86 20.28 -10.10
C ARG A 207 -26.22 19.71 -8.82
N PHE A 208 -25.10 18.99 -8.90
CA PHE A 208 -24.26 18.85 -7.69
C PHE A 208 -23.42 20.12 -7.53
N SER A 209 -24.02 21.14 -6.91
CA SER A 209 -23.27 22.28 -6.41
C SER A 209 -22.58 21.86 -5.12
N VAL A 210 -21.39 21.27 -5.24
CA VAL A 210 -20.55 21.00 -4.08
C VAL A 210 -19.75 22.27 -3.78
N ALA A 211 -19.66 22.66 -2.51
CA ALA A 211 -18.92 23.85 -2.08
C ALA A 211 -17.49 23.88 -2.66
N ASP A 212 -17.00 25.07 -3.03
CA ASP A 212 -15.69 25.23 -3.69
C ASP A 212 -14.52 24.60 -2.90
N LYS A 213 -14.66 24.51 -1.58
CA LYS A 213 -13.69 23.90 -0.65
C LYS A 213 -13.47 22.39 -0.90
N THR A 214 -14.39 21.69 -1.56
CA THR A 214 -14.31 20.23 -1.78
C THR A 214 -14.10 19.84 -3.25
N ARG A 215 -13.93 20.80 -4.17
CA ARG A 215 -13.71 20.52 -5.62
C ARG A 215 -12.54 19.58 -5.91
N ASN A 216 -11.50 19.56 -5.06
CA ASN A 216 -10.34 18.67 -5.23
C ASN A 216 -10.49 17.31 -4.53
N GLN A 217 -11.69 16.99 -4.01
CA GLN A 217 -11.97 15.76 -3.27
C GLN A 217 -12.87 14.80 -4.03
N TYR A 218 -13.48 15.21 -5.13
CA TYR A 218 -14.30 14.32 -5.95
C TYR A 218 -14.03 14.52 -7.44
N PHE A 219 -14.43 13.54 -8.23
CA PHE A 219 -14.59 13.71 -9.66
C PHE A 219 -15.74 12.85 -10.18
N PHE A 220 -16.33 13.33 -11.27
CA PHE A 220 -17.31 12.60 -12.06
C PHE A 220 -16.62 12.03 -13.30
N LEU A 221 -16.87 10.75 -13.58
CA LEU A 221 -16.35 10.05 -14.74
C LEU A 221 -17.52 9.60 -15.61
N ASP A 222 -17.41 9.83 -16.92
CA ASP A 222 -18.41 9.40 -17.91
C ASP A 222 -17.84 8.27 -18.78
N GLY A 223 -18.44 7.10 -18.70
CA GLY A 223 -18.13 5.92 -19.50
C GLY A 223 -18.75 5.91 -20.89
N LYS A 224 -18.90 7.08 -21.52
CA LYS A 224 -19.53 7.27 -22.84
C LYS A 224 -20.95 6.68 -22.88
N GLY A 225 -21.74 6.94 -21.84
CA GLY A 225 -23.12 6.47 -21.75
C GLY A 225 -23.30 5.02 -21.27
N LYS A 226 -22.22 4.28 -20.97
CA LYS A 226 -22.31 2.96 -20.32
C LYS A 226 -22.49 3.08 -18.81
N TYR A 227 -21.60 3.85 -18.17
CA TYR A 227 -21.63 4.16 -16.75
C TYR A 227 -21.42 5.63 -16.52
N GLN A 228 -21.86 6.08 -15.37
CA GLN A 228 -21.34 7.27 -14.74
C GLN A 228 -20.86 6.89 -13.35
N VAL A 229 -19.69 7.38 -12.99
CA VAL A 229 -19.06 7.10 -11.70
C VAL A 229 -18.81 8.42 -10.99
N PHE A 230 -19.29 8.52 -9.77
CA PHE A 230 -18.88 9.56 -8.84
C PHE A 230 -17.93 8.94 -7.82
N LEU A 231 -16.72 9.48 -7.76
CA LEU A 231 -15.73 9.12 -6.76
C LEU A 231 -15.49 10.31 -5.85
N TRP A 232 -15.56 10.08 -4.55
CA TRP A 232 -15.16 11.06 -3.53
C TRP A 232 -14.09 10.44 -2.62
N ARG A 233 -13.09 11.24 -2.24
CA ARG A 233 -12.09 10.89 -1.24
C ARG A 233 -12.27 11.75 0.01
N ARG A 234 -12.08 11.13 1.16
CA ARG A 234 -12.11 11.78 2.47
C ARG A 234 -10.71 11.75 3.07
N PHE A 235 -10.26 12.90 3.56
CA PHE A 235 -9.03 13.03 4.34
C PHE A 235 -9.30 12.69 5.81
N PRO A 236 -8.41 11.95 6.48
CA PRO A 236 -8.58 11.61 7.90
C PRO A 236 -8.51 12.83 8.82
N ASP A 237 -7.70 13.84 8.48
CA ASP A 237 -7.37 14.97 9.38
C ASP A 237 -8.29 16.18 9.22
N ILE A 238 -9.19 16.17 8.24
CA ILE A 238 -10.22 17.19 8.14
C ILE A 238 -11.34 16.79 9.10
N GLN A 239 -11.31 17.36 10.30
CA GLN A 239 -12.55 17.57 11.05
C GLN A 239 -13.44 18.44 10.17
N HIS A 240 -14.32 17.80 9.41
CA HIS A 240 -15.37 18.54 8.74
C HIS A 240 -16.19 19.20 9.84
N ASP A 241 -16.21 20.53 9.83
CA ASP A 241 -17.31 21.31 10.36
C ASP A 241 -18.63 20.62 9.97
N GLU A 242 -19.53 20.39 10.94
CA GLU A 242 -20.82 19.71 10.74
C GLU A 242 -21.57 20.17 9.49
N MET A 243 -21.33 21.41 9.07
CA MET A 243 -21.86 22.05 7.86
C MET A 243 -21.47 21.37 6.55
N ASN A 244 -20.20 20.95 6.35
CA ASN A 244 -19.77 20.23 5.13
C ASN A 244 -20.30 18.79 5.10
N PHE A 245 -20.50 18.20 6.28
CA PHE A 245 -21.08 16.87 6.43
C PHE A 245 -22.58 16.87 6.14
N ASN A 246 -23.31 17.87 6.64
CA ASN A 246 -24.73 18.04 6.33
C ASN A 246 -24.96 18.29 4.84
N GLU A 247 -24.06 18.98 4.14
CA GLU A 247 -24.13 19.12 2.68
C GLU A 247 -23.95 17.77 1.95
N LEU A 248 -23.03 16.92 2.41
CA LEU A 248 -22.83 15.57 1.87
C LEU A 248 -24.01 14.66 2.18
N ALA A 249 -24.50 14.66 3.41
CA ALA A 249 -25.72 13.96 3.81
C ALA A 249 -26.91 14.45 2.98
N HIS A 250 -27.03 15.75 2.74
CA HIS A 250 -28.03 16.32 1.83
C HIS A 250 -27.83 15.89 0.39
N ILE A 251 -26.60 15.77 -0.11
CA ILE A 251 -26.29 15.25 -1.44
C ILE A 251 -26.70 13.79 -1.55
N PHE A 252 -26.38 12.96 -0.57
CA PHE A 252 -26.80 11.56 -0.49
C PHE A 252 -28.32 11.43 -0.32
N ASP A 253 -28.95 12.26 0.50
CA ASP A 253 -30.39 12.29 0.73
C ASP A 253 -31.15 12.82 -0.49
N TYR A 254 -30.61 13.79 -1.21
CA TYR A 254 -31.15 14.29 -2.47
C TYR A 254 -31.03 13.24 -3.57
N MET A 255 -29.90 12.51 -3.61
CA MET A 255 -29.78 11.32 -4.46
C MET A 255 -30.77 10.23 -4.06
N ARG A 256 -30.97 10.01 -2.76
CA ARG A 256 -31.97 9.07 -2.22
C ARG A 256 -33.40 9.46 -2.60
N ALA A 257 -33.73 10.75 -2.56
CA ALA A 257 -35.09 11.25 -2.78
C ALA A 257 -35.49 11.39 -4.26
N ASN A 258 -34.54 11.66 -5.16
CA ASN A 258 -34.85 11.95 -6.58
C ASN A 258 -34.55 10.79 -7.54
N TYR A 259 -33.91 9.71 -7.07
CA TYR A 259 -33.75 8.48 -7.85
C TYR A 259 -34.62 7.37 -7.26
N LEU A 260 -35.69 7.03 -7.98
CA LEU A 260 -36.93 6.37 -7.56
C LEU A 260 -36.83 4.91 -7.07
N TYR A 261 -35.68 4.42 -6.62
CA TYR A 261 -35.56 3.12 -5.95
C TYR A 261 -34.44 3.18 -4.90
N PHE A 262 -34.82 3.67 -3.72
CA PHE A 262 -34.10 3.44 -2.47
C PHE A 262 -35.10 2.79 -1.51
N GLY A 263 -35.03 1.45 -1.37
CA GLY A 263 -35.68 0.76 -0.25
C GLY A 263 -35.01 1.21 1.06
N PHE A 264 -35.84 1.56 2.04
CA PHE A 264 -35.53 2.03 3.40
C PHE A 264 -34.36 1.25 4.07
N LEU A 265 -33.55 1.71 5.03
CA LEU A 265 -33.67 2.75 6.07
C LEU A 265 -32.27 2.97 6.68
N LEU A 266 -31.72 4.19 6.65
CA LEU A 266 -30.80 4.64 7.70
C LEU A 266 -31.42 5.94 8.22
N ARG A 267 -31.83 5.95 9.50
CA ARG A 267 -32.18 7.20 10.19
C ARG A 267 -30.92 8.06 10.26
N SER A 268 -31.02 9.38 10.44
CA SER A 268 -29.82 10.22 10.59
C SER A 268 -28.92 9.74 11.74
N GLU A 269 -29.52 9.19 12.80
CA GLU A 269 -28.84 8.51 13.92
C GLU A 269 -28.11 7.21 13.50
N ASP A 270 -28.56 6.54 12.44
CA ASP A 270 -27.95 5.33 11.91
C ASP A 270 -26.84 5.65 10.91
N ILE A 271 -26.88 6.81 10.25
CA ILE A 271 -25.75 7.32 9.44
C ILE A 271 -24.59 7.73 10.36
N GLU A 272 -24.88 8.40 11.49
CA GLU A 272 -23.88 8.66 12.52
C GLU A 272 -23.29 7.36 13.09
N LYS A 273 -24.11 6.34 13.35
CA LYS A 273 -23.60 5.02 13.75
C LYS A 273 -22.83 4.33 12.62
N PHE A 274 -23.30 4.40 11.38
CA PHE A 274 -22.64 3.80 10.22
C PHE A 274 -21.26 4.43 10.02
N ILE A 275 -21.15 5.76 10.07
CA ILE A 275 -19.91 6.50 9.83
C ILE A 275 -18.95 6.45 11.02
N ASN A 276 -19.46 6.42 12.25
CA ASN A 276 -18.63 6.21 13.45
C ASN A 276 -18.22 4.74 13.67
N GLN A 277 -18.77 3.80 12.90
CA GLN A 277 -18.40 2.38 12.92
C GLN A 277 -17.27 2.02 11.95
N PHE A 278 -16.93 2.89 10.98
CA PHE A 278 -15.82 2.64 10.08
C PHE A 278 -14.57 3.40 10.53
N PRO A 279 -13.39 2.74 10.56
CA PRO A 279 -12.13 3.45 10.81
C PRO A 279 -11.90 4.53 9.75
N PRO A 280 -11.03 5.53 10.03
CA PRO A 280 -10.69 6.60 9.08
C PRO A 280 -10.13 6.11 7.72
N VAL A 281 -9.88 4.81 7.58
CA VAL A 281 -9.45 4.12 6.37
C VAL A 281 -10.53 3.09 5.97
N GLY A 282 -11.29 3.36 4.89
CA GLY A 282 -12.36 2.47 4.44
C GLY A 282 -12.96 2.80 3.08
N PHE A 283 -13.81 1.90 2.59
CA PHE A 283 -14.54 2.03 1.31
C PHE A 283 -16.04 1.93 1.53
N ALA A 284 -16.81 2.76 0.83
CA ALA A 284 -18.25 2.60 0.71
C ALA A 284 -18.65 2.51 -0.77
N ILE A 285 -19.43 1.48 -1.11
CA ILE A 285 -19.89 1.20 -2.46
C ILE A 285 -21.41 1.24 -2.48
N SER A 286 -21.98 1.97 -3.42
CA SER A 286 -23.40 1.86 -3.74
C SER A 286 -23.62 1.72 -5.25
N THR A 287 -24.48 0.77 -5.60
CA THR A 287 -24.82 0.39 -6.98
C THR A 287 -26.32 0.54 -7.17
N CYS A 288 -26.74 1.39 -8.11
CA CYS A 288 -28.15 1.52 -8.45
C CYS A 288 -28.49 0.60 -9.64
N GLN A 289 -29.04 -0.59 -9.39
CA GLN A 289 -29.64 -1.42 -10.44
C GLN A 289 -31.16 -1.20 -10.49
N GLY A 290 -31.70 -1.08 -11.72
CA GLY A 290 -33.11 -0.73 -11.94
C GLY A 290 -34.12 -1.86 -11.75
N ASN A 291 -33.84 -2.91 -10.98
CA ASN A 291 -34.80 -3.97 -10.65
C ASN A 291 -34.46 -4.65 -9.31
N ASN A 292 -35.26 -4.38 -8.27
CA ASN A 292 -35.69 -5.21 -7.12
C ASN A 292 -34.79 -6.26 -6.43
N GLU A 293 -33.46 -6.35 -6.64
CA GLU A 293 -32.60 -7.21 -5.79
C GLU A 293 -31.48 -6.41 -5.12
N GLU A 294 -31.69 -6.14 -3.83
CA GLU A 294 -30.82 -5.41 -2.91
C GLU A 294 -29.71 -6.31 -2.34
N ARG A 295 -28.45 -5.86 -2.38
CA ARG A 295 -27.41 -6.27 -1.42
C ARG A 295 -26.40 -5.14 -1.18
N VAL A 296 -26.47 -4.54 0.01
CA VAL A 296 -25.37 -3.76 0.60
C VAL A 296 -24.30 -4.77 1.06
N VAL A 297 -23.11 -4.72 0.47
CA VAL A 297 -21.99 -5.54 0.95
C VAL A 297 -21.19 -4.70 1.94
N ASN A 298 -21.47 -4.88 3.23
CA ASN A 298 -20.59 -4.43 4.31
C ASN A 298 -19.34 -5.32 4.31
N CYS A 299 -18.17 -4.75 4.01
CA CYS A 299 -16.89 -5.42 4.21
C CYS A 299 -16.02 -4.62 5.18
N ALA A 300 -16.32 -4.73 6.47
CA ALA A 300 -15.34 -4.47 7.52
C ALA A 300 -14.58 -5.78 7.80
N LYS A 301 -13.27 -5.80 7.53
CA LYS A 301 -12.38 -6.82 8.10
C LYS A 301 -12.23 -6.55 9.61
N GLN A 302 -12.30 -7.64 10.37
CA GLN A 302 -12.39 -7.77 11.82
C GLN A 302 -11.46 -6.85 12.65
N PHE A 303 -11.97 -6.28 13.75
CA PHE A 303 -11.25 -6.22 15.03
C PHE A 303 -12.21 -6.29 16.22
N VAL A 304 -11.79 -7.08 17.22
CA VAL A 304 -12.49 -7.43 18.47
C VAL A 304 -12.56 -6.23 19.41
N LEU A 305 -13.76 -5.88 19.88
CA LEU A 305 -13.96 -5.03 21.06
C LEU A 305 -14.56 -5.87 22.19
N LYS A 306 -13.70 -6.19 23.16
CA LYS A 306 -14.07 -6.78 24.44
C LYS A 306 -14.65 -5.65 25.31
N GLN A 307 -15.96 -5.64 25.52
CA GLN A 307 -16.57 -4.95 26.66
C GLN A 307 -17.38 -5.95 27.48
N SER A 308 -16.97 -6.06 28.73
CA SER A 308 -17.53 -6.85 29.81
C SER A 308 -18.97 -6.45 30.12
N TYR A 309 -19.90 -7.40 30.10
CA TYR A 309 -20.95 -7.58 31.11
C TYR A 309 -21.45 -9.04 31.08
N GLU A 310 -21.76 -9.54 32.26
CA GLU A 310 -21.99 -10.94 32.64
C GLU A 310 -23.28 -11.55 32.04
N ASN A 311 -23.15 -12.74 31.43
CA ASN A 311 -23.91 -13.97 31.73
C ASN A 311 -24.17 -14.88 30.49
N VAL A 312 -23.82 -16.15 30.69
CA VAL A 312 -24.22 -17.40 29.97
C VAL A 312 -23.48 -17.81 28.67
N SER A 313 -22.53 -18.73 28.89
CA SER A 313 -22.05 -19.93 28.16
C SER A 313 -21.70 -19.93 26.64
N GLN A 314 -20.42 -20.26 26.38
CA GLN A 314 -19.88 -21.29 25.44
C GLN A 314 -20.32 -21.23 23.96
N ASP A 315 -19.47 -21.15 22.93
CA ASP A 315 -18.07 -21.54 22.74
C ASP A 315 -17.37 -20.66 21.68
N PHE A 316 -16.03 -20.58 21.79
CA PHE A 316 -15.11 -19.88 20.89
C PHE A 316 -14.76 -20.74 19.66
N PHE A 317 -14.54 -20.10 18.49
CA PHE A 317 -13.39 -20.39 17.61
C PHE A 317 -13.09 -19.16 16.72
N VAL A 318 -11.85 -18.66 16.80
CA VAL A 318 -11.30 -17.56 16.00
C VAL A 318 -10.14 -18.12 15.18
N GLY A 319 -10.16 -17.92 13.86
CA GLY A 319 -9.04 -18.18 12.96
C GLY A 319 -8.63 -16.90 12.24
N MET A 320 -7.43 -16.42 12.53
CA MET A 320 -6.76 -15.29 11.87
C MET A 320 -6.14 -15.70 10.53
N LEU A 321 -6.23 -14.82 9.52
CA LEU A 321 -5.21 -14.58 8.49
C LEU A 321 -5.20 -13.10 8.09
#